data_AF-A0A3D4ENX1-F1
#
_entry.id   AF-A0A3D4ENX1-F1
#
_cell.length_a   1.000
_cell.length_b   1.000
_cell.length_c   1.000
_cell.angle_alpha   90.00
_cell.angle_beta   90.00
_cell.angle_gamma   90.00
#
_symmetry.space_group_name_H-M   'P 1'
#
loop_
_entity.id
_entity.type
_entity.pdbx_description
1 polymer ?
#
loop_
_entity_poly.entity_id
_entity_poly.type
_entity_poly.pdbx_seq_one_letter_code
_entity_poly.pdbx_strand_id
1 'polypeptide(L)' 'MTAPTFNLERLIRANVAQFKPYSSARDEFKDFHEDMVFLDANENPFENGVNRYTDPQQLTLKQHLSSLKRV' A
#
# COMPACT_ATOMS: atom_id res chain seq x y z
N MET A 1 -26.41 35.92 -1.68
CA MET A 1 -26.52 34.45 -1.85
C MET A 1 -25.18 33.86 -1.45
N THR A 2 -25.11 33.14 -0.34
CA THR A 2 -23.87 32.50 0.14
C THR A 2 -23.73 31.12 -0.52
N ALA A 3 -22.54 30.80 -1.03
CA ALA A 3 -22.26 29.49 -1.59
C ALA A 3 -22.43 28.40 -0.51
N PRO A 4 -22.90 27.19 -0.87
CA PRO A 4 -23.00 26.10 0.09
C PRO A 4 -21.63 25.77 0.67
N THR A 5 -21.55 25.73 1.99
CA THR A 5 -20.33 25.32 2.71
C THR A 5 -20.04 23.86 2.40
N PHE A 6 -18.81 23.58 1.96
CA PHE A 6 -18.35 22.21 1.76
C PHE A 6 -18.42 21.42 3.08
N ASN A 7 -19.06 20.25 3.04
CA ASN A 7 -19.12 19.32 4.17
C ASN A 7 -18.71 17.92 3.69
N LEU A 8 -17.52 17.50 4.10
CA LEU A 8 -16.93 16.20 3.75
C LEU A 8 -17.73 15.02 4.33
N GLU A 9 -18.30 15.17 5.52
CA GLU A 9 -19.04 14.10 6.21
C GLU A 9 -20.27 13.65 5.41
N ARG A 10 -20.85 14.56 4.62
CA ARG A 10 -21.99 14.25 3.73
C ARG A 10 -21.60 13.41 2.51
N LEU A 11 -20.30 13.30 2.22
CA LEU A 11 -19.77 12.58 1.05
C LEU A 11 -19.18 11.21 1.44
N ILE A 12 -19.02 10.93 2.74
CA ILE A 12 -18.40 9.70 3.23
C ILE A 12 -19.48 8.76 3.77
N ARG A 13 -19.34 7.46 3.47
CA ARG A 13 -20.21 6.43 4.03
C ARG A 13 -19.94 6.28 5.53
N ALA A 14 -20.99 6.13 6.35
CA ALA A 14 -20.87 6.02 7.81
C ALA A 14 -19.85 4.95 8.27
N ASN A 15 -19.80 3.80 7.59
CA ASN A 15 -18.85 2.74 7.92
C ASN A 15 -17.39 3.11 7.63
N VAL A 16 -17.12 3.95 6.63
CA VAL A 16 -15.77 4.44 6.32
C VAL A 16 -15.37 5.52 7.31
N ALA A 17 -16.31 6.41 7.68
CA ALA A 17 -16.06 7.46 8.68
C ALA A 17 -15.72 6.90 10.07
N GLN A 18 -16.27 5.74 10.42
CA GLN A 18 -16.03 5.06 11.70
C GLN A 18 -14.82 4.10 11.67
N PHE A 19 -14.26 3.82 10.50
CA PHE A 19 -13.20 2.82 10.37
C PHE A 19 -11.88 3.38 10.93
N LYS A 20 -11.20 2.62 11.78
CA LYS A 20 -9.81 2.92 12.16
C LYS A 20 -8.90 2.45 11.01
N PRO A 21 -8.15 3.35 10.34
CA PRO A 21 -7.22 2.95 9.29
C PRO A 21 -6.21 1.93 9.82
N TYR A 22 -5.80 1.01 8.95
CA TYR A 22 -4.65 0.16 9.25
C TYR A 22 -3.41 1.04 9.42
N SER A 23 -2.64 0.77 10.47
CA SER A 23 -1.39 1.46 10.79
C SER A 23 -0.25 0.44 10.68
N SER A 24 0.80 0.79 9.94
CA SER A 24 2.03 0.01 9.88
C SER A 24 2.98 0.42 11.01
N ALA A 25 3.98 -0.41 11.31
CA ALA A 25 5.01 -0.08 12.30
C ALA A 25 5.75 1.23 11.94
N ARG A 26 5.87 1.55 10.64
CA ARG A 26 6.45 2.81 10.15
C ARG A 26 5.58 4.03 10.42
N ASP A 27 4.26 3.87 10.55
CA ASP A 27 3.35 4.97 10.90
C ASP A 27 3.42 5.32 12.40
N GLU A 28 3.85 4.36 13.23
CA GLU A 28 3.95 4.47 14.68
C GLU A 28 5.33 4.99 15.15
N PHE A 29 6.39 4.83 14.35
CA PHE A 29 7.75 5.27 14.67
C PHE A 29 8.13 6.54 13.89
N LYS A 30 8.38 7.66 14.58
CA LYS A 30 8.57 8.99 13.96
C LYS A 30 9.94 9.63 14.11
N ASP A 31 10.88 8.96 14.80
CA ASP A 31 12.24 9.48 14.95
C ASP A 31 13.12 9.06 13.76
N PHE A 32 13.05 9.82 12.67
CA PHE A 32 13.83 9.62 11.44
C PHE A 32 15.18 10.36 11.46
N HIS A 33 15.82 10.50 12.62
CA HIS A 33 17.00 11.35 12.78
C HIS A 33 18.34 10.68 12.41
N GLU A 34 18.35 9.38 12.09
CA GLU A 34 19.55 8.60 11.72
C GLU A 34 19.24 7.64 10.56
N ASP A 35 20.28 7.15 9.87
CA ASP A 35 20.16 6.11 8.84
C ASP A 35 19.60 4.81 9.47
N MET A 36 18.33 4.51 9.20
CA MET A 36 17.62 3.38 9.81
C MET A 36 17.73 2.09 8.98
N VAL A 37 17.84 0.96 9.68
CA VAL A 37 17.74 -0.39 9.09
C VAL A 37 16.30 -0.89 9.30
N PHE A 38 15.53 -0.99 8.21
CA PHE A 38 14.13 -1.41 8.26
C PHE A 38 13.98 -2.93 8.04
N LEU A 39 13.53 -3.66 9.09
CA LEU A 39 13.30 -5.12 9.07
C LEU A 39 11.90 -5.50 9.56
N ASP A 40 10.93 -4.62 9.33
CA ASP A 40 9.57 -4.70 9.89
C ASP A 40 8.51 -5.20 8.88
N ALA A 41 8.84 -5.25 7.59
CA ALA A 41 7.88 -5.50 6.51
C ALA A 41 8.23 -6.70 5.59
N ASN A 42 9.27 -7.49 5.92
CA ASN A 42 9.74 -8.63 5.12
C ASN A 42 10.03 -8.27 3.63
N GLU A 43 10.47 -7.05 3.37
CA GLU A 43 10.82 -6.56 2.04
C GLU A 43 12.15 -7.17 1.56
N ASN A 44 12.32 -7.30 0.25
CA ASN A 44 13.59 -7.67 -0.34
C ASN A 44 14.50 -6.42 -0.41
N PRO A 45 15.75 -6.46 0.07
CA PRO A 45 16.63 -5.28 0.14
C PRO A 45 17.23 -4.84 -1.21
N PHE A 46 16.93 -5.51 -2.32
CA PHE A 46 17.53 -5.20 -3.63
C PHE A 46 16.61 -4.33 -4.51
N GLU A 47 17.20 -3.26 -5.07
CA GLU A 47 16.56 -2.39 -6.06
C GLU A 47 16.16 -3.15 -7.33
N ASN A 48 14.92 -2.96 -7.80
CA ASN A 48 14.36 -3.71 -8.93
C ASN A 48 14.03 -2.86 -10.18
N GLY A 49 14.28 -1.54 -10.15
CA GLY A 49 14.55 -0.72 -11.33
C GLY A 49 13.45 -0.59 -12.40
N VAL A 50 12.17 -0.68 -12.06
CA VAL A 50 11.06 -0.64 -13.06
C VAL A 50 10.43 0.74 -13.24
N ASN A 51 10.21 1.16 -14.50
CA ASN A 51 9.59 2.45 -14.87
C ASN A 51 8.38 2.31 -15.82
N ARG A 52 7.82 1.10 -15.96
CA ARG A 52 6.66 0.79 -16.83
C ARG A 52 5.58 0.04 -16.08
N TYR A 53 4.32 0.20 -16.50
CA TYR A 53 3.20 -0.58 -16.00
C TYR A 53 3.42 -2.07 -16.27
N THR A 54 3.15 -2.90 -15.27
CA THR A 54 3.28 -4.36 -15.35
C THR A 54 2.22 -4.97 -16.28
N ASP A 55 2.49 -6.15 -16.85
CA ASP A 55 1.47 -6.95 -17.52
C ASP A 55 0.34 -7.29 -16.52
N PRO A 56 -0.92 -6.90 -16.78
CA PRO A 56 -2.04 -7.15 -15.86
C PRO A 56 -2.38 -8.64 -15.72
N GLN A 57 -2.05 -9.47 -16.71
CA GLN A 57 -2.36 -10.90 -16.66
C GLN A 57 -1.26 -11.72 -16.01
N GLN A 58 -0.01 -11.24 -16.05
CA GLN A 58 1.17 -11.84 -15.43
C GLN A 58 1.35 -13.33 -15.82
N LEU A 59 1.08 -13.67 -17.08
CA LEU A 59 1.01 -15.08 -17.52
C LEU A 59 2.31 -15.83 -17.26
N THR A 60 3.45 -15.22 -17.59
CA THR A 60 4.78 -15.80 -17.37
C THR A 60 5.03 -16.09 -15.90
N LEU A 61 4.71 -15.15 -15.00
CA LEU A 61 4.84 -15.34 -13.55
C LEU A 61 3.95 -16.49 -13.07
N LYS A 62 2.70 -16.52 -13.52
CA LYS A 62 1.75 -17.58 -13.13
C LYS A 62 2.22 -18.96 -13.56
N GLN A 63 2.81 -19.10 -14.75
CA GLN A 63 3.40 -20.36 -15.22
C GLN A 63 4.58 -20.81 -14.33
N HIS A 64 5.44 -19.88 -13.92
CA HIS A 64 6.56 -20.20 -13.02
C HIS A 64 6.07 -20.59 -11.63
N LEU A 65 5.07 -19.86 -11.09
CA LEU A 65 4.45 -20.18 -9.81
C LEU A 65 3.71 -21.52 -9.84
N SER A 66 2.99 -21.81 -10.92
CA SER A 66 2.35 -23.11 -11.18
C SER A 66 3.37 -24.24 -11.11
N SER A 67 4.49 -24.10 -11.83
CA SER A 67 5.58 -25.08 -11.81
C SER A 67 6.16 -25.29 -10.40
N LEU A 68 6.40 -24.21 -9.64
CA LEU A 68 6.92 -24.29 -8.26
C LEU A 68 5.91 -24.91 -7.29
N LYS A 69 4.63 -24.56 -7.41
CA LYS A 69 3.55 -25.05 -6.55
C LYS A 69 3.00 -26.41 -6.99
N ARG A 70 3.45 -26.93 -8.13
CA ARG A 70 3.01 -28.19 -8.74
C ARG A 70 1.49 -28.24 -9.00
N VAL A 71 0.94 -27.14 -9.49
CA VAL A 71 -0.48 -26.95 -9.86
C VAL A 71 -0.61 -26.37 -11.24
#